data_AF-A0A2N7RLV4-F1
#
_entry.id   AF-A0A2N7RLV4-F1
#
_cell.length_a   1.000
_cell.length_b   1.000
_cell.length_c   1.000
_cell.angle_alpha   90.00
_cell.angle_beta   90.00
_cell.angle_gamma   90.00
#
_symmetry.space_group_name_H-M   'P 1'
#
loop_
_entity.id
_entity.type
_entity.pdbx_description
1 polymer ?
#
loop_
_entity_poly.entity_id
_entity_poly.type
_entity_poly.pdbx_seq_one_letter_code
_entity_poly.pdbx_strand_id
1 'polypeptide(L)'
;MMNDKAAKSAYWDDWQQEALAAGVSAPLAALGMELMRTHRKNRWPKDFLGRESDGPVMIEMCLEDEAETELFFIENLYPYDAALIEKTRRRLCLH
;
A
#
# COMPACT_ATOMS: atom_id res chain seq x y z
N MET A 1 13.00 -15.77 32.41
CA MET A 1 13.18 -14.50 31.69
C MET A 1 12.45 -14.64 30.37
N MET A 2 11.42 -13.82 30.15
CA MET A 2 10.61 -13.84 28.93
C MET A 2 11.47 -13.34 27.75
N ASN A 3 11.37 -13.99 26.59
CA ASN A 3 12.23 -13.77 25.43
C ASN A 3 12.07 -12.35 24.85
N ASP A 4 13.05 -11.48 25.12
CA ASP A 4 13.28 -10.20 24.46
C ASP A 4 13.79 -10.37 23.02
N LYS A 5 12.91 -10.81 22.13
CA LYS A 5 13.03 -10.59 20.68
C LYS A 5 11.65 -10.29 20.12
N ALA A 6 11.08 -9.14 20.50
CA ALA A 6 10.16 -8.48 19.59
C ALA A 6 10.94 -8.30 18.28
N ALA A 7 10.61 -9.08 17.26
CA ALA A 7 11.13 -8.85 15.92
C ALA A 7 10.91 -7.36 15.63
N LYS A 8 11.95 -6.64 15.22
CA LYS A 8 11.77 -5.27 14.73
C LYS A 8 10.81 -5.38 13.55
N SER A 9 9.54 -5.07 13.80
CA SER A 9 8.52 -4.99 12.78
C SER A 9 9.04 -4.05 11.71
N ALA A 10 8.92 -4.44 10.44
CA ALA A 10 9.30 -3.53 9.39
C ALA A 10 8.22 -2.45 9.29
N TYR A 11 8.58 -1.23 8.90
CA TYR A 11 7.63 -0.11 8.89
C TYR A 11 6.37 -0.40 8.03
N TRP A 12 6.48 -1.24 6.99
CA TRP A 12 5.33 -1.65 6.18
C TRP A 12 4.40 -2.63 6.91
N ASP A 13 4.93 -3.46 7.82
CA ASP A 13 4.12 -4.34 8.68
C ASP A 13 3.39 -3.49 9.74
N ASP A 14 4.08 -2.51 10.32
CA ASP A 14 3.48 -1.54 11.24
C ASP A 14 2.40 -0.70 10.55
N TRP A 15 2.69 -0.19 9.34
CA TRP A 15 1.72 0.54 8.53
C TRP A 15 0.48 -0.30 8.22
N GLN A 16 0.63 -1.60 7.91
CA GLN A 16 -0.52 -2.48 7.68
C GLN A 16 -1.41 -2.57 8.91
N GLN A 17 -0.81 -2.73 10.10
CA GLN A 17 -1.57 -2.80 11.36
C GLN A 17 -2.28 -1.48 11.65
N GLU A 18 -1.62 -0.34 11.43
CA GLU A 18 -2.20 0.99 11.58
C GLU A 18 -3.36 1.22 10.61
N ALA A 19 -3.20 0.87 9.33
CA ALA A 19 -4.25 0.99 8.32
C ALA A 19 -5.49 0.15 8.69
N LEU A 20 -5.29 -1.10 9.12
CA LEU A 20 -6.36 -1.96 9.60
C LEU A 20 -7.06 -1.37 10.83
N ALA A 21 -6.31 -0.82 11.78
CA ALA A 21 -6.86 -0.18 12.98
C ALA A 21 -7.63 1.11 12.64
N ALA A 22 -7.24 1.82 11.59
CA ALA A 22 -7.92 3.01 11.09
C ALA A 22 -9.21 2.70 10.30
N GLY A 23 -9.46 1.43 9.95
CA GLY A 23 -10.66 0.99 9.24
C GLY A 23 -10.47 0.73 7.75
N VAL A 24 -9.23 0.75 7.25
CA VAL A 24 -8.91 0.34 5.87
C VAL A 24 -9.22 -1.14 5.68
N SER A 25 -9.78 -1.51 4.53
CA SER A 25 -10.09 -2.91 4.23
C SER A 25 -8.84 -3.79 4.22
N ALA A 26 -8.98 -5.05 4.64
CA ALA A 26 -7.85 -5.98 4.67
C ALA A 26 -7.13 -6.16 3.31
N PRO A 27 -7.84 -6.28 2.17
CA PRO A 27 -7.21 -6.31 0.86
C PRO A 27 -6.40 -5.06 0.54
N LEU A 28 -6.94 -3.87 0.83
CA LEU A 28 -6.28 -2.60 0.52
C LEU A 28 -5.07 -2.35 1.44
N ALA A 29 -5.19 -2.67 2.73
CA ALA A 29 -4.08 -2.63 3.68
C ALA A 29 -2.96 -3.62 3.31
N ALA A 30 -3.30 -4.80 2.78
CA ALA A 30 -2.28 -5.73 2.28
C ALA A 30 -1.56 -5.17 1.03
N LEU A 31 -2.32 -4.54 0.12
CA LEU A 31 -1.76 -3.94 -1.09
C LEU A 31 -0.83 -2.76 -0.80
N GLY A 32 -1.21 -1.86 0.11
CA GLY A 32 -0.35 -0.73 0.50
C GLY A 32 0.95 -1.18 1.20
N MET A 33 0.88 -2.24 2.01
CA MET A 33 2.06 -2.86 2.63
C MET A 33 3.00 -3.43 1.55
N GLU A 34 2.45 -4.13 0.54
CA GLU A 34 3.24 -4.63 -0.58
C GLU A 34 3.89 -3.50 -1.37
N LEU A 35 3.16 -2.40 -1.60
CA LEU A 35 3.67 -1.19 -2.26
C LEU A 35 4.87 -0.60 -1.51
N MET A 36 4.74 -0.40 -0.20
CA MET A 36 5.84 0.11 0.63
C MET A 36 7.07 -0.82 0.62
N ARG A 37 6.83 -2.13 0.78
CA ARG A 37 7.88 -3.14 0.75
C ARG A 37 8.61 -3.18 -0.59
N THR A 38 7.86 -3.08 -1.68
CA THR A 38 8.39 -3.10 -3.05
C THR A 38 9.16 -1.83 -3.38
N HIS A 39 8.64 -0.65 -2.99
CA HIS A 39 9.35 0.62 -3.12
C HIS A 39 10.73 0.56 -2.45
N ARG A 40 10.78 0.08 -1.19
CA ARG A 40 12.03 -0.06 -0.44
C ARG A 40 13.01 -1.02 -1.10
N LYS A 41 12.52 -2.16 -1.61
CA LYS A 41 13.34 -3.19 -2.28
C LYS A 41 13.94 -2.65 -3.58
N ASN A 42 13.15 -1.93 -4.37
CA ASN A 42 13.55 -1.41 -5.67
C ASN A 42 14.31 -0.07 -5.58
N ARG A 43 14.34 0.55 -4.39
CA ARG A 43 14.97 1.87 -4.13
C ARG A 43 14.42 2.94 -5.07
N TRP A 44 13.10 2.97 -5.24
CA TRP A 44 12.46 3.91 -6.14
C TRP A 44 12.69 5.37 -5.72
N PRO A 45 12.73 6.30 -6.68
CA PRO A 45 12.81 7.73 -6.42
C PRO A 45 11.66 8.25 -5.53
N LYS A 46 11.78 9.52 -5.09
CA LYS A 46 10.78 10.18 -4.24
C LYS A 46 9.45 10.46 -4.93
N ASP A 47 9.45 10.36 -6.25
CA ASP A 47 8.28 10.63 -7.07
C ASP A 47 7.31 9.44 -7.10
N PHE A 48 7.72 8.28 -6.55
CA PHE A 48 6.87 7.10 -6.37
C PHE A 48 6.42 6.97 -4.92
N LEU A 49 5.17 6.53 -4.74
CA LEU A 49 4.57 6.25 -3.44
C LEU A 49 5.21 5.03 -2.78
N GLY A 50 5.34 5.05 -1.45
CA GLY A 50 5.69 3.86 -0.65
C GLY A 50 6.84 4.06 0.33
N ARG A 51 7.28 5.30 0.51
CA ARG A 51 8.19 5.67 1.59
C ARG A 51 7.47 5.63 2.92
N GLU A 52 8.23 5.46 3.99
CA GLU A 52 7.71 5.58 5.36
C GLU A 52 7.00 6.92 5.59
N SER A 53 7.50 8.02 5.01
CA SER A 53 6.86 9.34 5.07
C SER A 53 5.49 9.41 4.38
N ASP A 54 5.21 8.50 3.45
CA ASP A 54 3.96 8.48 2.70
C ASP A 54 2.88 7.71 3.45
N GLY A 55 3.23 6.98 4.52
CA GLY A 55 2.31 6.12 5.26
C GLY A 55 1.02 6.81 5.72
N PRO A 56 1.08 7.98 6.37
CA PRO A 56 -0.12 8.69 6.81
C PRO A 56 -1.06 9.06 5.66
N VAL A 57 -0.53 9.63 4.57
CA VAL A 57 -1.35 10.03 3.41
C VAL A 57 -1.92 8.81 2.68
N MET A 58 -1.18 7.69 2.62
CA MET A 58 -1.70 6.45 2.05
C MET A 58 -2.94 5.94 2.81
N ILE A 59 -2.97 6.07 4.15
CA ILE A 59 -4.15 5.72 4.95
C ILE A 59 -5.30 6.69 4.66
N GLU A 60 -5.04 8.00 4.60
CA GLU A 60 -6.06 9.00 4.26
C GLU A 60 -6.72 8.70 2.90
N MET A 61 -5.92 8.41 1.88
CA MET A 61 -6.41 8.02 0.54
C MET A 61 -7.32 6.79 0.62
N CYS A 62 -6.90 5.74 1.34
CA CYS A 62 -7.67 4.51 1.50
C CYS A 62 -9.04 4.75 2.14
N LEU A 63 -9.13 5.71 3.07
CA LEU A 63 -10.36 6.05 3.78
C LEU A 63 -11.25 7.01 2.98
N GLU A 64 -10.67 7.81 2.08
CA GLU A 64 -11.39 8.74 1.21
C GLU A 64 -12.06 8.01 0.03
N ASP A 65 -11.29 7.23 -0.71
CA ASP A 65 -11.79 6.41 -1.82
C ASP A 65 -10.97 5.13 -1.96
N GLU A 66 -11.55 4.03 -1.49
CA GLU A 66 -10.94 2.71 -1.53
C GLU A 66 -10.70 2.22 -2.98
N ALA A 67 -11.61 2.51 -3.92
CA ALA A 67 -11.49 2.03 -5.29
C ALA A 67 -10.41 2.81 -6.05
N GLU A 68 -10.43 4.14 -5.99
CA GLU A 68 -9.40 4.96 -6.62
C GLU A 68 -8.01 4.67 -6.03
N THR A 69 -7.93 4.48 -4.71
CA THR A 69 -6.67 4.15 -4.04
C THR A 69 -6.15 2.77 -4.44
N GLU A 70 -7.02 1.77 -4.57
CA GLU A 70 -6.60 0.44 -5.04
C GLU A 70 -5.98 0.53 -6.45
N LEU A 71 -6.63 1.25 -7.37
CA LEU A 71 -6.09 1.46 -8.71
C LEU A 71 -4.75 2.20 -8.68
N PHE A 72 -4.65 3.28 -7.88
CA PHE A 72 -3.42 4.06 -7.76
C PHE A 72 -2.24 3.24 -7.20
N PHE A 73 -2.50 2.36 -6.23
CA PHE A 73 -1.47 1.45 -5.71
C PHE A 73 -1.02 0.43 -6.76
N ILE A 74 -1.95 -0.13 -7.55
CA ILE A 74 -1.62 -1.03 -8.66
C ILE A 74 -0.79 -0.33 -9.73
N GLU A 75 -1.14 0.92 -10.08
CA GLU A 75 -0.39 1.73 -11.04
C GLU A 75 1.05 2.02 -10.54
N ASN A 76 1.24 2.24 -9.24
CA ASN A 76 2.56 2.42 -8.64
C ASN A 76 3.37 1.11 -8.60
N LEU A 77 2.73 -0.02 -8.27
CA LEU A 77 3.39 -1.33 -8.18
C LEU A 77 3.78 -1.89 -9.55
N TYR A 78 2.91 -1.72 -10.55
CA TYR A 78 3.02 -2.33 -11.87
C TYR A 78 2.84 -1.30 -13.00
N PRO A 79 3.67 -0.25 -13.06
CA PRO A 79 3.46 0.90 -13.96
C PRO A 79 3.48 0.55 -15.45
N TYR A 80 4.02 -0.61 -15.82
CA TYR A 80 4.12 -1.09 -17.20
C TYR A 80 3.17 -2.25 -17.51
N ASP A 81 2.38 -2.72 -16.55
CA ASP A 81 1.39 -3.79 -16.76
C ASP A 81 0.02 -3.20 -17.14
N ALA A 82 -0.07 -2.72 -18.38
CA ALA A 82 -1.28 -2.11 -18.90
C ALA A 82 -2.50 -3.07 -18.86
N ALA A 83 -2.27 -4.38 -18.99
CA ALA A 83 -3.33 -5.38 -18.94
C ALA A 83 -3.89 -5.53 -17.52
N LEU A 84 -3.02 -5.55 -16.50
CA LEU A 84 -3.43 -5.55 -15.10
C LEU A 84 -4.16 -4.26 -14.73
N ILE A 85 -3.60 -3.10 -15.08
CA ILE A 85 -4.20 -1.79 -14.77
C ILE A 85 -5.60 -1.68 -15.37
N GLU A 86 -5.77 -2.02 -16.65
CA GLU A 86 -7.08 -1.97 -17.32
C GLU A 86 -8.07 -2.97 -16.71
N LYS A 87 -7.62 -4.17 -16.36
CA LYS A 87 -8.46 -5.17 -15.69
C LYS A 87 -8.92 -4.67 -14.32
N THR A 88 -8.03 -4.07 -13.54
CA THR A 88 -8.32 -3.49 -12.23
C THR A 88 -9.31 -2.35 -12.34
N ARG A 89 -9.07 -1.39 -13.25
CA ARG A 89 -9.97 -0.27 -13.54
C ARG A 89 -11.39 -0.74 -13.84
N ARG A 90 -11.55 -1.76 -14.70
CA ARG A 90 -12.86 -2.38 -15.01
C ARG A 90 -13.50 -3.07 -13.82
N ARG A 91 -12.74 -3.83 -13.02
CA ARG A 91 -13.25 -4.50 -11.81
C ARG A 91 -13.81 -3.49 -10.81
N LEU A 92 -13.17 -2.32 -10.73
CA LEU A 92 -13.53 -1.23 -9.82
C LEU A 92 -14.61 -0.31 -10.36
N CYS A 93 -15.11 -0.55 -11.58
CA CYS A 93 -16.09 0.33 -12.25
C CYS A 93 -15.61 1.79 -12.39
N LEU A 94 -14.30 2.00 -12.50
CA LEU A 94 -13.71 3.31 -12.75
C LEU A 94 -13.70 3.56 -14.27
N HIS A 95 -14.25 4.68 -14.71
CA HIS A 95 -14.48 5.01 -16.12
C HIS A 95 -13.37 5.90 -16.71
#